data_AF-A0A961IVA2-F1
#
_entry.id   AF-A0A961IVA2-F1
#
_cell.length_a   1.000
_cell.length_b   1.000
_cell.length_c   1.000
_cell.angle_alpha   90.00
_cell.angle_beta   90.00
_cell.angle_gamma   90.00
#
_symmetry.space_group_name_H-M   'P 1'
#
loop_
_entity.id
_entity.type
_entity.pdbx_description
1 polymer ?
#
loop_
_entity_poly.entity_id
_entity_poly.type
_entity_poly.pdbx_seq_one_letter_code
_entity_poly.pdbx_strand_id
1 'polypeptide(L)'
;EGLIAAETSNNAVPGAAMIPLLALGIPGEALTAMMLSVFYVHNVTPGPQLFQNDMDFVVALYLALLILNVLVVAFLLVATNQLVKVVKIPNRFLGVAILTLSFVGVYSLRNSFTDCILAAGFGVFGYILKRLDLPVVPIVLGMVLGNIMEVKLRAAMARVKTPLDFIDRPIAAILFAVILIVLALHFRRVLLDRKERKARQWSTSHASTSFAANLSRRRSYLLTERGKRLRAKRSTYSRPSTDKS
;
A
#
# COMPACT_ATOMS: atom_id res chain seq x y z
N GLU A 1 16.51 -3.07 13.93
CA GLU A 1 16.61 -1.85 13.12
C GLU A 1 15.43 -1.68 12.14
N GLY A 2 15.08 -2.66 11.31
CA GLY A 2 13.98 -2.54 10.33
C GLY A 2 12.58 -2.26 10.90
N LEU A 3 12.22 -2.83 12.05
CA LEU A 3 10.92 -2.57 12.70
C LEU A 3 10.82 -1.12 13.22
N ILE A 4 11.88 -0.64 13.87
CA ILE A 4 11.94 0.74 14.38
C ILE A 4 11.87 1.71 13.20
N ALA A 5 12.61 1.45 12.11
CA ALA A 5 12.54 2.29 10.91
C ALA A 5 11.13 2.34 10.30
N ALA A 6 10.44 1.18 10.19
CA ALA A 6 9.07 1.13 9.67
C ALA A 6 8.05 1.85 10.57
N GLU A 7 8.15 1.65 11.89
CA GLU A 7 7.25 2.29 12.86
C GLU A 7 7.47 3.81 12.95
N THR A 8 8.74 4.25 12.96
CA THR A 8 9.10 5.66 12.90
C THR A 8 8.61 6.30 11.59
N SER A 9 8.75 5.60 10.46
CA SER A 9 8.23 6.08 9.19
C SER A 9 6.71 6.26 9.24
N ASN A 10 5.97 5.28 9.77
CA ASN A 10 4.52 5.35 9.87
C ASN A 10 4.05 6.48 10.80
N ASN A 11 4.73 6.68 11.93
CA ASN A 11 4.40 7.76 12.87
C ASN A 11 4.78 9.16 12.36
N ALA A 12 5.70 9.27 11.39
CA ALA A 12 6.04 10.57 10.78
C ALA A 12 5.01 11.02 9.72
N VAL A 13 4.24 10.09 9.14
CA VAL A 13 3.28 10.40 8.05
C VAL A 13 2.22 11.42 8.44
N PRO A 14 1.52 11.33 9.59
CA PRO A 14 0.37 12.20 9.88
C PRO A 14 0.73 13.69 9.89
N GLY A 15 1.87 14.05 10.47
CA GLY A 15 2.35 15.44 10.48
C GLY A 15 2.75 15.93 9.09
N ALA A 16 3.43 15.09 8.31
CA ALA A 16 3.82 15.43 6.94
C ALA A 16 2.62 15.53 5.99
N ALA A 17 1.61 14.67 6.18
CA ALA A 17 0.40 14.64 5.36
C ALA A 17 -0.50 15.87 5.57
N MET A 18 -0.37 16.56 6.71
CA MET A 18 -1.06 17.83 6.97
C MET A 18 -0.54 18.99 6.13
N ILE A 19 0.72 18.98 5.69
CA ILE A 19 1.32 20.05 4.88
C ILE A 19 0.56 20.24 3.55
N PRO A 20 0.43 19.22 2.67
CA PRO A 20 -0.31 19.37 1.42
C PRO A 20 -1.81 19.56 1.64
N LEU A 21 -2.37 18.96 2.70
CA LEU A 21 -3.77 19.15 3.06
C LEU A 21 -4.06 20.62 3.39
N LEU A 22 -3.30 21.23 4.29
CA LEU A 22 -3.52 22.61 4.71
C LEU A 22 -3.13 23.60 3.62
N ALA A 23 -2.02 23.37 2.90
CA ALA A 23 -1.53 24.30 1.89
C ALA A 23 -2.36 24.30 0.60
N LEU A 24 -2.82 23.12 0.17
CA LEU A 24 -3.48 22.97 -1.14
C LEU A 24 -4.94 22.51 -1.03
N GLY A 25 -5.40 22.07 0.15
CA GLY A 25 -6.71 21.44 0.29
C GLY A 25 -6.80 20.07 -0.36
N ILE A 26 -5.66 19.41 -0.59
CA ILE A 26 -5.57 18.12 -1.29
C ILE A 26 -5.13 17.04 -0.30
N PRO A 27 -6.01 16.09 0.07
CA PRO A 27 -5.63 15.00 0.95
C PRO A 27 -4.80 13.95 0.21
N GLY A 28 -3.75 13.45 0.87
CA GLY A 28 -2.86 12.40 0.34
C GLY A 28 -3.21 10.98 0.80
N GLU A 29 -4.08 10.84 1.80
CA GLU A 29 -4.45 9.55 2.39
C GLU A 29 -5.88 9.58 2.96
N ALA A 30 -6.43 8.41 3.28
CA ALA A 30 -7.81 8.31 3.77
C ALA A 30 -8.07 9.11 5.06
N LEU A 31 -7.10 9.16 5.98
CA LEU A 31 -7.23 9.92 7.23
C LEU A 31 -7.25 11.43 6.99
N THR A 32 -6.38 11.96 6.14
CA THR A 32 -6.39 13.39 5.78
C THR A 32 -7.63 13.78 4.99
N ALA A 33 -8.21 12.86 4.22
CA ALA A 33 -9.49 13.08 3.55
C ALA A 33 -10.65 13.20 4.54
N MET A 34 -10.68 12.37 5.60
CA MET A 34 -11.64 12.57 6.70
C MET A 34 -11.39 13.89 7.44
N MET A 35 -10.13 14.28 7.66
CA MET A 35 -9.79 15.55 8.29
C MET A 35 -10.27 16.76 7.48
N LEU A 36 -10.25 16.68 6.15
CA LEU A 36 -10.84 17.71 5.30
C LEU A 36 -12.33 17.93 5.59
N SER A 37 -13.08 16.84 5.76
CA SER A 37 -14.48 16.90 6.17
C SER A 37 -14.65 17.53 7.56
N VAL A 38 -13.77 17.20 8.50
CA VAL A 38 -13.78 17.80 9.85
C VAL A 38 -13.53 19.31 9.78
N PHE A 39 -12.55 19.75 9.00
CA PHE A 39 -12.30 21.18 8.81
C PHE A 39 -13.51 21.91 8.23
N TYR A 40 -14.19 21.33 7.24
CA TYR A 40 -15.41 21.92 6.70
C TYR A 40 -16.55 21.99 7.72
N VAL A 41 -16.71 20.98 8.58
CA VAL A 41 -17.69 21.02 9.69
C VAL A 41 -17.36 22.15 10.67
N HIS A 42 -16.08 22.45 10.88
CA HIS A 42 -15.62 23.57 11.71
C HIS A 42 -15.47 24.89 10.96
N ASN A 43 -16.00 25.00 9.73
CA ASN A 43 -15.90 26.20 8.86
C ASN A 43 -14.47 26.63 8.51
N VAL A 44 -13.50 25.73 8.63
CA VAL A 44 -12.11 25.93 8.20
C VAL A 44 -11.99 25.45 6.76
N THR A 45 -11.50 26.31 5.87
CA THR A 45 -11.26 25.96 4.46
C THR A 45 -9.76 25.85 4.21
N PRO A 46 -9.21 24.64 4.06
CA PRO A 46 -7.81 24.45 3.73
C PRO A 46 -7.45 25.02 2.36
N GLY A 47 -6.24 25.54 2.24
CA GLY A 47 -5.69 26.14 1.02
C GLY A 47 -4.77 27.33 1.33
N PRO A 48 -4.23 27.99 0.30
CA PRO A 48 -3.30 29.10 0.48
C PRO A 48 -3.90 30.29 1.25
N GLN A 49 -5.22 30.47 1.15
CA GLN A 49 -5.95 31.50 1.87
C GLN A 49 -5.97 31.29 3.38
N LEU A 50 -5.91 30.03 3.86
CA LEU A 50 -5.86 29.73 5.28
C LEU A 50 -4.60 30.33 5.92
N PHE A 51 -3.46 30.31 5.22
CA PHE A 51 -2.21 30.89 5.68
C PHE A 51 -2.22 32.42 5.64
N GLN A 52 -3.07 33.03 4.82
CA GLN A 52 -3.18 34.50 4.74
C GLN A 52 -4.15 35.04 5.77
N ASN A 53 -5.28 34.36 5.96
CA ASN A 53 -6.39 34.84 6.78
C ASN A 53 -6.34 34.30 8.22
N ASP A 54 -5.84 33.07 8.41
CA ASP A 54 -5.93 32.32 9.67
C ASP A 54 -4.58 31.69 10.05
N MET A 55 -3.48 32.44 9.93
CA MET A 55 -2.14 31.95 10.27
C MET A 55 -2.05 31.48 11.73
N ASP A 56 -2.74 32.17 12.64
CA ASP A 56 -2.79 31.81 14.06
C ASP A 56 -3.36 30.40 14.27
N PHE A 57 -4.40 30.02 13.49
CA PHE A 57 -4.95 28.66 13.52
C PHE A 57 -3.92 27.63 13.06
N VAL A 58 -3.21 27.91 11.96
CA VAL A 58 -2.20 27.00 11.42
C VAL A 58 -1.06 26.78 12.41
N VAL A 59 -0.55 27.86 13.00
CA VAL A 59 0.53 27.79 14.00
C VAL A 59 0.05 27.05 15.26
N ALA A 60 -1.15 27.37 15.75
CA ALA A 60 -1.74 26.68 16.90
C ALA A 60 -1.94 25.18 16.64
N LEU A 61 -2.37 24.80 15.43
CA LEU A 61 -2.53 23.41 15.02
C LEU A 61 -1.20 22.67 15.01
N TYR A 62 -0.14 23.23 14.42
CA TYR A 62 1.19 22.60 14.42
C TYR A 62 1.81 22.51 15.81
N LEU A 63 1.59 23.53 16.65
CA LEU A 63 2.05 23.51 18.03
C LEU A 63 1.28 22.46 18.86
N ALA A 64 -0.03 22.32 18.65
CA ALA A 64 -0.84 21.28 19.25
C ALA A 64 -0.42 19.88 18.77
N LEU A 65 -0.10 19.70 17.48
CA LEU A 65 0.44 18.44 16.95
C LEU A 65 1.78 18.09 17.59
N LEU A 66 2.67 19.07 17.80
CA LEU A 66 3.94 18.86 18.47
C LEU A 66 3.74 18.41 19.93
N ILE A 67 2.91 19.13 20.69
CA ILE A 67 2.59 18.79 22.08
C ILE A 67 1.91 17.42 22.16
N LEU A 68 0.95 17.13 21.27
CA LEU A 68 0.28 15.85 21.21
C LEU A 68 1.26 14.70 21.00
N ASN A 69 2.23 14.85 20.10
CA ASN A 69 3.27 13.82 19.90
C ASN A 69 4.12 13.61 21.15
N VAL A 70 4.49 14.68 21.87
CA VAL A 70 5.20 14.56 23.15
C VAL A 70 4.36 13.81 24.19
N LEU A 71 3.07 14.14 24.30
CA LEU A 71 2.13 13.46 25.20
C LEU A 71 1.94 11.99 24.82
N VAL A 72 1.81 11.68 23.53
CA VAL A 72 1.71 10.31 23.01
C VAL A 72 2.96 9.52 23.35
N VAL A 73 4.16 10.09 23.19
CA VAL A 73 5.41 9.42 23.58
C VAL A 73 5.43 9.15 25.08
N ALA A 74 5.10 10.13 25.92
CA ALA A 74 5.04 9.95 27.37
C ALA A 74 4.03 8.85 27.76
N PHE A 75 2.85 8.86 27.15
CA PHE A 75 1.82 7.85 27.34
C PHE A 75 2.30 6.46 26.90
N LEU A 76 2.92 6.33 25.72
CA LEU A 76 3.42 5.06 25.22
C LEU A 76 4.51 4.49 26.12
N LEU A 77 5.42 5.32 26.65
CA LEU A 77 6.46 4.85 27.58
C LEU A 77 5.87 4.16 28.82
N VAL A 78 4.77 4.70 29.36
CA VAL A 78 4.08 4.12 30.52
C VAL A 78 3.20 2.93 30.12
N ALA A 79 2.44 3.06 29.02
CA ALA A 79 1.41 2.12 28.62
C ALA A 79 1.94 0.90 27.84
N THR A 80 3.18 0.92 27.34
CA THR A 80 3.76 -0.14 26.50
C THR A 80 3.57 -1.53 27.10
N ASN A 81 3.81 -1.69 28.40
CA ASN A 81 3.73 -3.00 29.05
C ASN A 81 2.28 -3.56 29.08
N GLN A 82 1.27 -2.68 29.10
CA GLN A 82 -0.13 -3.05 28.99
C GLN A 82 -0.53 -3.31 27.53
N LEU A 83 -0.11 -2.45 26.59
CA LEU A 83 -0.39 -2.61 25.16
C LEU A 83 0.16 -3.93 24.60
N VAL A 84 1.37 -4.34 25.01
CA VAL A 84 1.96 -5.62 24.57
C VAL A 84 1.09 -6.82 24.96
N LYS A 85 0.36 -6.76 26.08
CA LYS A 85 -0.57 -7.82 26.48
C LYS A 85 -1.79 -7.86 25.55
N VAL A 86 -2.28 -6.71 25.10
CA VAL A 86 -3.40 -6.61 24.15
C VAL A 86 -3.02 -7.20 22.78
N VAL A 87 -1.79 -6.98 22.31
CA VAL A 87 -1.31 -7.54 21.03
C VAL A 87 -1.23 -9.08 21.04
N LYS A 88 -1.11 -9.71 22.22
CA LYS A 88 -1.13 -11.17 22.35
C LYS A 88 -2.53 -11.77 22.23
N ILE A 89 -3.59 -10.95 22.26
CA ILE A 89 -4.97 -11.42 22.11
C ILE A 89 -5.16 -11.92 20.67
N PRO A 90 -5.79 -13.09 20.45
CA PRO A 90 -6.04 -13.59 19.11
C PRO A 90 -6.80 -12.57 18.24
N ASN A 91 -6.36 -12.40 16.99
CA ASN A 91 -6.91 -11.42 16.03
C ASN A 91 -8.43 -11.45 15.89
N ARG A 92 -9.08 -12.59 16.15
CA ARG A 92 -10.54 -12.73 16.10
C ARG A 92 -11.23 -11.85 17.15
N PHE A 93 -10.75 -11.85 18.39
CA PHE A 93 -11.32 -11.04 19.47
C PHE A 93 -11.00 -9.56 19.28
N LEU A 94 -9.78 -9.24 18.82
CA LEU A 94 -9.40 -7.87 18.50
C LEU A 94 -10.29 -7.29 17.39
N GLY A 95 -10.56 -8.07 16.34
CA GLY A 95 -11.48 -7.68 15.28
C GLY A 95 -12.89 -7.39 15.79
N VAL A 96 -13.44 -8.24 16.66
CA VAL A 96 -14.76 -8.01 17.28
C VAL A 96 -14.76 -6.72 18.10
N ALA A 97 -13.73 -6.49 18.92
CA ALA A 97 -13.63 -5.27 19.73
C ALA A 97 -13.51 -3.99 18.89
N ILE A 98 -12.75 -4.03 17.79
CA ILE A 98 -12.65 -2.91 16.85
C ILE A 98 -13.99 -2.65 16.17
N LEU A 99 -14.70 -3.71 15.75
CA LEU A 99 -16.00 -3.56 15.12
C LEU A 99 -17.03 -2.99 16.08
N THR A 100 -17.11 -3.48 17.32
CA THR A 100 -18.05 -2.94 18.32
C THR A 100 -17.74 -1.48 18.63
N LEU A 101 -16.47 -1.13 18.85
CA LEU A 101 -16.06 0.25 19.10
C LEU A 101 -16.37 1.16 17.91
N SER A 102 -16.21 0.64 16.68
CA SER A 102 -16.54 1.38 15.45
C SER A 102 -18.04 1.65 15.34
N PHE A 103 -18.89 0.67 15.65
CA PHE A 103 -20.35 0.88 15.69
C PHE A 103 -20.77 1.86 16.78
N VAL A 104 -20.16 1.79 17.96
CA VAL A 104 -20.38 2.77 19.03
C VAL A 104 -19.98 4.17 18.58
N GLY A 105 -18.83 4.31 17.89
CA GLY A 105 -18.37 5.58 17.34
C GLY A 105 -19.33 6.17 16.31
N VAL A 106 -19.79 5.35 15.35
CA VAL A 106 -20.78 5.76 14.34
C VAL A 106 -22.09 6.18 15.00
N TYR A 107 -22.57 5.41 15.98
CA TYR A 107 -23.80 5.72 16.70
C TYR A 107 -23.69 7.03 17.48
N SER A 108 -22.55 7.29 18.14
CA SER A 108 -22.32 8.47 18.98
C SER A 108 -22.46 9.80 18.23
N LEU A 109 -22.18 9.83 16.92
CA LEU A 109 -22.23 11.08 16.14
C LEU A 109 -23.65 11.65 15.98
N ARG A 110 -24.65 10.79 15.76
CA ARG A 110 -26.03 11.22 15.46
C ARG A 110 -27.10 10.45 16.22
N ASN A 111 -26.73 9.56 17.14
CA ASN A 111 -27.62 8.64 17.85
C ASN A 111 -28.61 7.91 16.91
N SER A 112 -28.15 7.51 15.73
CA SER A 112 -28.98 6.94 14.67
C SER A 112 -28.59 5.50 14.38
N PHE A 113 -29.56 4.59 14.49
CA PHE A 113 -29.36 3.19 14.12
C PHE A 113 -29.20 2.99 12.61
N THR A 114 -29.78 3.90 11.80
CA THR A 114 -29.64 3.89 10.34
C THR A 114 -28.17 4.05 9.92
N ASP A 115 -27.40 4.86 10.65
CA ASP A 115 -25.97 5.06 10.38
C ASP A 115 -25.17 3.80 10.67
N CYS A 116 -25.54 3.04 11.70
CA CYS A 116 -24.94 1.74 11.99
C CYS A 116 -25.23 0.74 10.85
N ILE A 117 -26.45 0.68 10.33
CA ILE A 117 -26.79 -0.20 9.20
C ILE A 117 -25.99 0.18 7.95
N LEU A 118 -25.90 1.49 7.64
CA LEU A 118 -25.09 2.00 6.53
C LEU A 118 -23.61 1.64 6.71
N ALA A 119 -23.06 1.83 7.91
CA ALA A 119 -21.68 1.47 8.23
C ALA A 119 -21.43 -0.04 8.07
N ALA A 120 -22.39 -0.89 8.49
CA ALA A 120 -22.30 -2.33 8.27
C ALA A 120 -22.30 -2.68 6.77
N GLY A 121 -23.17 -2.04 5.97
CA GLY A 121 -23.22 -2.20 4.52
C GLY A 121 -21.90 -1.81 3.84
N PHE A 122 -21.35 -0.64 4.18
CA PHE A 122 -20.04 -0.21 3.67
C PHE A 122 -18.88 -1.08 4.20
N GLY A 123 -18.99 -1.65 5.40
CA GLY A 123 -18.03 -2.61 5.93
C GLY A 123 -17.99 -3.90 5.11
N VAL A 124 -19.16 -4.45 4.76
CA VAL A 124 -19.28 -5.61 3.85
C VAL A 124 -18.75 -5.26 2.45
N PHE A 125 -19.11 -4.10 1.92
CA PHE A 125 -18.59 -3.63 0.64
C PHE A 125 -17.05 -3.51 0.65
N GLY A 126 -16.47 -2.92 1.69
CA GLY A 126 -15.01 -2.85 1.88
C GLY A 126 -14.36 -4.22 1.97
N TYR A 127 -15.02 -5.20 2.60
CA TYR A 127 -14.56 -6.59 2.64
C TYR A 127 -14.55 -7.23 1.25
N ILE A 128 -15.58 -7.00 0.43
CA ILE A 128 -15.65 -7.48 -0.96
C ILE A 128 -14.52 -6.87 -1.80
N LEU A 129 -14.31 -5.55 -1.71
CA LEU A 129 -13.22 -4.87 -2.41
C LEU A 129 -11.86 -5.46 -2.04
N LYS A 130 -11.63 -5.71 -0.74
CA LYS A 130 -10.40 -6.35 -0.25
C LYS A 130 -10.25 -7.77 -0.79
N ARG A 131 -11.33 -8.52 -0.95
CA ARG A 131 -11.30 -9.87 -1.56
C ARG A 131 -11.00 -9.86 -3.05
N LEU A 132 -11.31 -8.76 -3.74
CA LEU A 132 -11.02 -8.54 -5.16
C LEU A 132 -9.65 -7.88 -5.39
N ASP A 133 -8.81 -7.75 -4.35
CA ASP A 133 -7.53 -7.03 -4.38
C ASP A 133 -7.65 -5.57 -4.88
N LEU A 134 -8.82 -4.97 -4.72
CA LEU A 134 -9.07 -3.57 -5.07
C LEU A 134 -8.65 -2.67 -3.90
N PRO A 135 -7.84 -1.63 -4.15
CA PRO A 135 -7.36 -0.76 -3.10
C PRO A 135 -8.50 0.15 -2.61
N VAL A 136 -8.90 -0.02 -1.35
CA VAL A 136 -10.01 0.74 -0.73
C VAL A 136 -9.66 2.22 -0.56
N VAL A 137 -8.39 2.52 -0.26
CA VAL A 137 -7.91 3.90 0.02
C VAL A 137 -8.14 4.85 -1.17
N PRO A 138 -7.74 4.53 -2.42
CA PRO A 138 -8.06 5.33 -3.60
C PRO A 138 -9.55 5.56 -3.83
N ILE A 139 -10.40 4.59 -3.49
CA ILE A 139 -11.86 4.71 -3.66
C ILE A 139 -12.41 5.76 -2.68
N VAL A 140 -11.99 5.69 -1.41
CA VAL A 140 -12.38 6.67 -0.39
C VAL A 140 -11.85 8.06 -0.74
N LEU A 141 -10.60 8.16 -1.18
CA LEU A 141 -10.02 9.41 -1.69
C LEU A 141 -10.84 9.96 -2.86
N GLY A 142 -11.16 9.14 -3.87
CA GLY A 142 -11.99 9.54 -5.01
C GLY A 142 -13.39 10.01 -4.60
N MET A 143 -13.99 9.40 -3.57
CA MET A 143 -15.30 9.82 -3.06
C MET A 143 -15.25 11.20 -2.41
N VAL A 144 -14.22 11.49 -1.61
CA VAL A 144 -14.05 12.81 -0.95
C VAL A 144 -13.64 13.87 -1.97
N LEU A 145 -12.61 13.58 -2.79
CA LEU A 145 -12.11 14.52 -3.79
C LEU A 145 -13.09 14.73 -4.94
N GLY A 146 -13.98 13.77 -5.23
CA GLY A 146 -14.90 13.84 -6.37
C GLY A 146 -15.80 15.07 -6.34
N ASN A 147 -16.42 15.34 -5.19
CA ASN A 147 -17.26 16.54 -5.01
C ASN A 147 -16.45 17.83 -5.18
N ILE A 148 -15.26 17.89 -4.58
CA ILE A 148 -14.37 19.05 -4.67
C ILE A 148 -13.94 19.27 -6.12
N MET A 149 -13.55 18.20 -6.81
CA MET A 149 -13.16 18.21 -8.21
C MET A 149 -14.31 18.71 -9.09
N GLU A 150 -15.54 18.24 -8.88
CA GLU A 150 -16.70 18.65 -9.65
C GLU A 150 -16.97 20.15 -9.50
N VAL A 151 -16.95 20.66 -8.26
CA VAL A 151 -17.15 22.10 -7.99
C VAL A 151 -16.06 22.94 -8.67
N LYS A 152 -14.80 22.54 -8.54
CA LYS A 152 -13.68 23.28 -9.16
C LYS A 152 -13.68 23.17 -10.68
N LEU A 153 -14.03 22.02 -11.24
CA LEU A 153 -14.16 21.80 -12.68
C LEU A 153 -15.29 22.66 -13.24
N ARG A 154 -16.46 22.67 -12.60
CA ARG A 154 -17.59 23.50 -13.03
C ARG A 154 -17.24 24.99 -13.02
N ALA A 155 -16.57 25.45 -11.96
CA ALA A 155 -16.10 26.84 -11.84
C ALA A 155 -14.98 27.21 -12.82
N ALA A 156 -14.19 26.24 -13.26
CA ALA A 156 -13.17 26.41 -14.30
C ALA A 156 -13.82 26.44 -15.69
N MET A 157 -14.70 25.48 -15.99
CA MET A 157 -15.41 25.37 -17.26
C MET A 157 -16.27 26.60 -17.58
N ALA A 158 -16.87 27.23 -16.57
CA ALA A 158 -17.60 28.50 -16.73
C ALA A 158 -16.74 29.65 -17.30
N ARG A 159 -15.40 29.55 -17.23
CA ARG A 159 -14.45 30.54 -17.74
C ARG A 159 -13.79 30.13 -19.07
N VAL A 160 -14.06 28.93 -19.56
CA VAL A 160 -13.45 28.40 -20.79
C VAL A 160 -14.43 28.63 -21.94
N LYS A 161 -14.01 29.39 -22.96
CA LYS A 161 -14.78 29.62 -24.19
C LYS A 161 -14.25 28.80 -25.35
N THR A 162 -12.94 28.57 -25.41
CA THR A 162 -12.31 27.71 -26.42
C THR A 162 -11.35 26.68 -25.78
N PRO A 163 -11.11 25.52 -26.41
CA PRO A 163 -10.14 24.53 -25.89
C PRO A 163 -8.71 25.06 -25.76
N LEU A 164 -8.37 26.14 -26.47
CA LEU A 164 -7.05 26.78 -26.43
C LEU A 164 -6.88 27.66 -25.18
N ASP A 165 -7.95 28.08 -24.53
CA ASP A 165 -7.91 28.90 -23.30
C ASP A 165 -7.20 28.18 -22.13
N PHE A 166 -7.08 26.83 -22.20
CA PHE A 166 -6.31 26.04 -21.23
C PHE A 166 -4.80 26.20 -21.43
N ILE A 167 -4.35 26.50 -22.64
CA ILE A 167 -2.93 26.64 -23.01
C ILE A 167 -2.43 28.07 -22.74
N ASP A 168 -3.33 29.06 -22.85
CA ASP A 168 -3.00 30.48 -22.56
C ASP A 168 -2.62 30.73 -21.09
N ARG A 169 -2.87 29.78 -20.20
CA ARG A 169 -2.49 29.86 -18.79
C ARG A 169 -1.16 29.14 -18.56
N PRO A 170 -0.04 29.86 -18.37
CA PRO A 170 1.29 29.24 -18.30
C PRO A 170 1.42 28.21 -17.16
N ILE A 171 0.79 28.46 -16.02
CA ILE A 171 0.79 27.51 -14.88
C ILE A 171 -0.01 26.25 -15.21
N ALA A 172 -1.17 26.39 -15.85
CA ALA A 172 -1.99 25.25 -16.25
C ALA A 172 -1.30 24.41 -17.32
N ALA A 173 -0.68 25.05 -18.30
CA ALA A 173 0.10 24.39 -19.35
C ALA A 173 1.30 23.61 -18.77
N ILE A 174 2.05 24.22 -17.84
CA ILE A 174 3.17 23.54 -17.15
C ILE A 174 2.66 22.33 -16.36
N LEU A 175 1.60 22.48 -15.56
CA LEU A 175 1.03 21.37 -14.79
C LEU A 175 0.52 20.26 -15.71
N PHE A 176 -0.14 20.60 -16.81
CA PHE A 176 -0.61 19.63 -17.79
C PHE A 176 0.54 18.87 -18.45
N ALA A 177 1.62 19.58 -18.84
CA ALA A 177 2.83 18.95 -19.38
C ALA A 177 3.49 18.01 -18.35
N VAL A 178 3.59 18.44 -17.08
CA VAL A 178 4.11 17.60 -15.99
C VAL A 178 3.27 16.33 -15.80
N ILE A 179 1.93 16.45 -15.83
CA ILE A 179 1.03 15.29 -15.75
C ILE A 179 1.31 14.32 -16.90
N LEU A 180 1.40 14.81 -18.15
CA LEU A 180 1.71 13.97 -19.30
C LEU A 180 3.07 13.28 -19.18
N ILE A 181 4.10 13.99 -18.70
CA ILE A 181 5.43 13.42 -18.47
C ILE A 181 5.38 12.32 -17.41
N VAL A 182 4.74 12.57 -16.26
CA VAL A 182 4.61 11.58 -15.19
C VAL A 182 3.85 10.34 -15.66
N LEU A 183 2.76 10.52 -16.40
CA LEU A 183 2.00 9.40 -16.99
C LEU A 183 2.85 8.63 -17.99
N ALA A 184 3.58 9.31 -18.88
CA ALA A 184 4.47 8.66 -19.85
C ALA A 184 5.59 7.87 -19.16
N LEU A 185 6.20 8.43 -18.11
CA LEU A 185 7.23 7.75 -17.30
C LEU A 185 6.66 6.54 -16.56
N HIS A 186 5.48 6.68 -15.95
CA HIS A 186 4.80 5.58 -15.27
C HIS A 186 4.48 4.45 -16.24
N PHE A 187 3.88 4.78 -17.40
CA PHE A 187 3.54 3.80 -18.41
C PHE A 187 4.78 3.10 -18.98
N ARG A 188 5.87 3.86 -19.23
CA ARG A 188 7.16 3.30 -19.63
C ARG A 188 7.72 2.35 -18.58
N ARG A 189 7.69 2.70 -17.29
CA ARG A 189 8.14 1.83 -16.20
C ARG A 189 7.30 0.56 -16.12
N VAL A 190 5.97 0.66 -16.19
CA VAL A 190 5.07 -0.51 -16.18
C VAL A 190 5.35 -1.43 -17.37
N LEU A 191 5.63 -0.88 -18.56
CA LEU A 191 6.00 -1.67 -19.74
C LEU A 191 7.38 -2.35 -19.58
N LEU A 192 8.36 -1.67 -19.00
CA LEU A 192 9.68 -2.23 -18.71
C LEU A 192 9.60 -3.34 -17.64
N ASP A 193 8.87 -3.12 -16.55
CA ASP A 193 8.65 -4.11 -15.49
C ASP A 193 7.94 -5.36 -16.02
N ARG A 194 7.00 -5.18 -16.97
CA ARG A 194 6.36 -6.31 -17.68
C ARG A 194 7.37 -7.09 -18.53
N LYS A 195 8.30 -6.42 -19.20
CA LYS A 195 9.38 -7.07 -19.96
C LYS A 195 10.34 -7.83 -19.04
N GLU A 196 10.73 -7.24 -17.91
CA GLU A 196 11.60 -7.90 -16.92
C GLU A 196 10.93 -9.12 -16.27
N ARG A 197 9.64 -9.04 -15.91
CA ARG A 197 8.89 -10.18 -15.36
C ARG A 197 8.80 -11.33 -16.35
N LYS A 198 8.55 -11.04 -17.64
CA LYS A 198 8.57 -12.04 -18.72
C LYS A 198 9.97 -12.64 -18.92
N ALA A 199 11.03 -11.83 -18.88
CA ALA A 199 12.41 -12.31 -18.99
C ALA A 199 12.83 -13.21 -17.82
N ARG A 200 12.41 -12.89 -16.58
CA ARG A 200 12.64 -13.74 -15.40
C ARG A 200 11.88 -15.06 -15.49
N GLN A 201 10.63 -15.06 -15.94
CA GLN A 201 9.86 -16.29 -16.19
C GLN A 201 10.45 -17.17 -17.30
N TRP A 202 10.93 -16.57 -18.39
CA TRP A 202 11.61 -17.31 -19.46
C TRP A 202 12.91 -17.95 -18.97
N SER A 203 13.71 -17.22 -18.17
CA SER A 203 14.96 -17.70 -17.58
C SER A 203 14.73 -18.84 -16.57
N THR A 204 13.76 -18.73 -15.66
CA THR A 204 13.45 -19.83 -14.72
C THR A 204 12.90 -21.07 -15.42
N SER A 205 12.11 -20.89 -16.48
CA SER A 205 11.59 -22.00 -17.29
C SER A 205 12.68 -22.74 -18.08
N HIS A 206 13.76 -22.07 -18.50
CA HIS A 206 14.87 -22.69 -19.22
C HIS A 206 15.99 -23.19 -18.28
N ALA A 207 16.13 -22.58 -17.10
CA ALA A 207 17.05 -23.03 -16.06
C ALA A 207 16.66 -24.42 -15.51
N SER A 208 15.36 -24.71 -15.40
CA SER A 208 14.86 -26.03 -14.97
C SER A 208 15.19 -27.14 -15.98
N THR A 209 15.11 -26.86 -17.28
CA THR A 209 15.51 -27.81 -18.34
C THR A 209 17.02 -28.05 -18.39
N SER A 210 17.84 -27.02 -18.20
CA SER A 210 19.30 -27.15 -18.14
C SER A 210 19.76 -27.91 -16.88
N PHE A 211 19.15 -27.60 -15.73
CA PHE A 211 19.44 -28.28 -14.46
C PHE A 211 18.98 -29.75 -14.49
N ALA A 212 17.77 -30.03 -14.99
CA ALA A 212 17.26 -31.39 -15.15
C ALA A 212 18.10 -32.21 -16.15
N ALA A 213 18.56 -31.60 -17.25
CA ALA A 213 19.45 -32.24 -18.22
C ALA A 213 20.85 -32.53 -17.63
N ASN A 214 21.40 -31.64 -16.80
CA ASN A 214 22.67 -31.89 -16.11
C ASN A 214 22.52 -32.96 -15.02
N LEU A 215 21.40 -32.99 -14.30
CA LEU A 215 21.11 -34.00 -13.30
C LEU A 215 20.90 -35.38 -13.94
N SER A 216 20.21 -35.46 -15.09
CA SER A 216 20.01 -36.70 -15.81
C SER A 216 21.33 -37.25 -16.37
N ARG A 217 22.22 -36.41 -16.91
CA ARG A 217 23.58 -36.79 -17.33
C ARG A 217 24.43 -37.31 -16.17
N ARG A 218 24.38 -36.66 -15.01
CA ARG A 218 25.10 -37.14 -13.80
C ARG A 218 24.56 -38.49 -13.33
N ARG A 219 23.24 -38.68 -13.35
CA ARG A 219 22.60 -39.94 -12.96
C ARG A 219 22.96 -41.09 -13.90
N SER A 220 22.95 -40.87 -15.21
CA SER A 220 23.33 -41.91 -16.18
C SER A 220 24.80 -42.28 -16.12
N TYR A 221 25.70 -41.32 -15.85
CA TYR A 221 27.12 -41.60 -15.60
C TYR A 221 27.32 -42.52 -14.37
N LEU A 222 26.68 -42.18 -13.25
CA LEU A 222 26.77 -42.97 -12.01
C LEU A 222 26.19 -44.38 -12.14
N LEU A 223 25.09 -44.55 -12.88
CA LEU A 223 24.51 -45.86 -13.15
C LEU A 223 25.43 -46.72 -14.04
N THR A 224 26.10 -46.11 -15.02
CA THR A 224 27.06 -46.79 -15.89
C THR A 224 28.30 -47.23 -15.11
N GLU A 225 28.85 -46.35 -14.25
CA GLU A 225 29.94 -46.66 -13.31
C GLU A 225 29.57 -47.84 -12.39
N ARG A 226 28.39 -47.79 -11.76
CA ARG A 226 27.91 -48.88 -10.90
C ARG A 226 27.73 -50.19 -11.66
N GLY A 227 27.18 -50.15 -12.87
CA GLY A 227 27.01 -51.33 -13.72
C GLY A 227 28.35 -51.99 -14.08
N LYS A 228 29.38 -51.19 -14.41
CA LYS A 228 30.74 -51.67 -14.69
C LYS A 228 31.36 -52.33 -13.45
N ARG A 229 31.25 -51.71 -12.27
CA ARG A 229 31.77 -52.28 -11.01
C ARG A 229 31.08 -53.60 -10.64
N LEU A 230 29.77 -53.70 -10.83
CA LEU A 230 29.01 -54.94 -10.56
C LEU A 230 29.37 -56.06 -11.54
N ARG A 231 29.55 -55.75 -12.84
CA ARG A 231 30.04 -56.72 -13.83
C ARG A 231 31.46 -57.19 -13.54
N ALA A 232 32.36 -56.29 -13.15
CA ALA A 232 33.72 -56.64 -12.74
C ALA A 232 33.71 -57.59 -11.53
N LYS A 233 32.85 -57.33 -10.53
CA LYS A 233 32.70 -58.20 -9.35
C LYS A 233 32.08 -59.57 -9.64
N ARG A 234 31.19 -59.67 -10.64
CA ARG A 234 30.63 -60.96 -11.11
C ARG A 234 31.63 -61.79 -11.93
N SER A 235 32.49 -61.12 -12.69
CA SER A 235 33.57 -61.77 -13.45
C SER A 235 34.61 -62.44 -12.55
N THR A 236 34.81 -61.95 -11.33
CA THR A 236 35.76 -62.54 -10.37
C THR A 236 35.26 -63.84 -9.74
N TYR A 237 33.95 -64.09 -9.75
CA TYR A 237 33.33 -65.29 -9.15
C TYR A 237 33.04 -66.41 -10.16
N SER A 238 33.28 -66.20 -11.45
CA SER A 238 32.97 -67.15 -12.52
C SER A 238 34.23 -67.79 -13.11
N ARG A 239 35.10 -68.36 -12.26
CA ARG A 239 36.17 -69.27 -12.71
C ARG A 239 35.81 -70.69 -12.25
N PRO A 240 35.40 -71.59 -13.16
CA PRO A 240 35.27 -73.00 -12.84
C PRO A 240 36.66 -73.58 -12.55
N SER A 241 36.79 -74.27 -11.42
CA SER A 241 37.93 -75.14 -11.13
C SER A 241 37.87 -76.35 -12.06
N THR A 242 38.65 -76.34 -13.14
CA THR A 242 38.96 -77.53 -13.93
C THR A 242 40.36 -77.99 -13.57
N ASP A 243 40.38 -78.99 -12.70
CA ASP A 243 41.24 -80.18 -12.69
C ASP A 243 42.22 -80.33 -13.88
N LYS A 244 43.51 -80.58 -13.58
CA LYS A 244 44.23 -81.84 -13.92
C LYS A 244 45.74 -81.77 -13.65
N SER A 245 46.21 -82.90 -13.11
CA SER A 245 47.56 -83.51 -13.10
C SER A 245 48.72 -82.74 -12.46
#